data_AF-A0A352UBP2-F1
#
_entry.id   AF-A0A352UBP2-F1
#
_cell.length_a   1.000
_cell.length_b   1.000
_cell.length_c   1.000
_cell.angle_alpha   90.00
_cell.angle_beta   90.00
_cell.angle_gamma   90.00
#
_symmetry.space_group_name_H-M   'P 1'
#
loop_
_entity.id
_entity.type
_entity.pdbx_description
1 polymer ?
#
loop_
_entity_poly.entity_id
_entity_poly.type
_entity_poly.pdbx_seq_one_letter_code
_entity_poly.pdbx_strand_id
1 'polypeptide(L)'
;ALQRRSVAGAFLVYAAAIILIAAEPFVEGLVETGVEFGIDDFILIQWIAPLASESPEIIVAVLFALRSNPQAGLTTLISAEVNQLTLLIGSMAVLFSASAGQLLNFPLDDRQSIEFMLTTAVSAFAILLIAPRLIHPWMGALLLVLFAAHLFFPDAEARRIFAFVYFGLAAVMVVVDRQRVLHLFTAGRD
;
A
#
# COMPACT_ATOMS: atom_id res chain seq x y z
N ALA A 1 26.50 24.23 -6.01
CA ALA A 1 26.00 22.85 -6.24
C ALA A 1 26.44 21.87 -5.14
N LEU A 2 27.75 21.83 -4.79
CA LEU A 2 28.28 20.96 -3.73
C LEU A 2 27.59 21.17 -2.37
N GLN A 3 27.44 22.43 -1.94
CA GLN A 3 26.81 22.78 -0.67
C GLN A 3 25.33 22.36 -0.58
N ARG A 4 24.58 22.38 -1.69
CA ARG A 4 23.19 21.92 -1.72
C ARG A 4 23.10 20.41 -1.56
N ARG A 5 24.03 19.67 -2.20
CA ARG A 5 24.10 18.21 -2.10
C ARG A 5 24.52 17.74 -0.71
N SER A 6 25.49 18.42 -0.09
CA SER A 6 25.90 18.08 1.28
C SER A 6 24.80 18.33 2.29
N VAL A 7 24.08 19.45 2.18
CA VAL A 7 22.93 19.75 3.05
C VAL A 7 21.81 18.72 2.86
N ALA A 8 21.47 18.37 1.61
CA ALA A 8 20.49 17.33 1.33
C ALA A 8 20.91 15.96 1.90
N GLY A 9 22.19 15.60 1.75
CA GLY A 9 22.73 14.36 2.33
C GLY A 9 22.70 14.36 3.86
N ALA A 10 22.99 15.49 4.50
CA ALA A 10 22.90 15.64 5.94
C ALA A 10 21.45 15.46 6.45
N PHE A 11 20.48 16.08 5.77
CA PHE A 11 19.06 15.88 6.09
C PHE A 11 18.60 14.44 5.87
N LEU A 12 19.09 13.77 4.82
CA LEU A 12 18.77 12.37 4.55
C LEU A 12 19.25 11.47 5.70
N VAL A 13 20.51 11.61 6.10
CA VAL A 13 21.09 10.83 7.20
C VAL A 13 20.39 11.15 8.52
N TYR A 14 20.09 12.42 8.78
CA TYR A 14 19.36 12.83 9.96
C TYR A 14 17.96 12.21 10.03
N ALA A 15 17.18 12.30 8.95
CA ALA A 15 15.85 11.70 8.88
C ALA A 15 15.90 10.18 9.05
N ALA A 16 16.83 9.50 8.38
CA ALA A 16 17.01 8.05 8.51
C ALA A 16 17.35 7.63 9.94
N ALA A 17 18.24 8.36 10.62
CA ALA A 17 18.61 8.09 12.01
C ALA A 17 17.42 8.27 12.95
N ILE A 18 16.63 9.33 12.78
CA ILE A 18 15.42 9.56 13.58
C ILE A 18 14.39 8.45 13.34
N ILE A 19 14.15 8.03 12.09
CA ILE A 19 13.23 6.93 11.78
C ILE A 19 13.68 5.64 12.47
N LEU A 20 14.98 5.29 12.39
CA LEU A 20 15.50 4.07 13.02
C LEU A 20 15.34 4.07 14.54
N ILE A 21 15.55 5.22 15.20
CA ILE A 21 15.42 5.34 16.66
C ILE A 21 13.94 5.39 17.07
N ALA A 22 13.07 5.96 16.25
CA ALA A 22 11.65 6.15 16.58
C ALA A 22 10.76 4.95 16.22
N ALA A 23 11.17 4.09 15.27
CA ALA A 23 10.32 3.02 14.75
C ALA A 23 9.90 2.00 15.81
N GLU A 24 10.84 1.49 16.61
CA GLU A 24 10.55 0.51 17.67
C GLU A 24 9.68 1.10 18.79
N PRO A 25 10.01 2.26 19.40
CA PRO A 25 9.14 2.90 20.39
C PRO A 25 7.74 3.24 19.86
N PHE A 26 7.62 3.57 18.57
CA PHE A 26 6.33 3.84 17.94
C PHE A 26 5.47 2.57 17.90
N VAL A 27 6.02 1.44 17.46
CA VAL A 27 5.28 0.17 17.38
C VAL A 27 4.93 -0.34 18.77
N GLU A 28 5.88 -0.32 19.71
CA GLU A 28 5.64 -0.75 21.09
C GLU A 28 4.58 0.11 21.78
N GLY A 29 4.70 1.44 21.69
CA GLY A 29 3.72 2.35 22.27
C GLY A 29 2.34 2.21 21.66
N LEU A 30 2.25 1.90 20.36
CA LEU A 30 0.97 1.64 19.69
C LEU A 30 0.29 0.38 20.26
N VAL A 31 1.03 -0.73 20.40
CA VAL A 31 0.51 -2.00 20.94
C VAL A 31 0.16 -1.87 22.42
N GLU A 32 1.03 -1.24 23.22
CA GLU A 32 0.76 -1.01 24.65
C GLU A 32 -0.51 -0.18 24.87
N THR A 33 -0.69 0.88 24.07
CA THR A 33 -1.93 1.66 24.05
C THR A 33 -3.13 0.77 23.68
N GLY A 34 -2.97 -0.11 22.68
CA GLY A 34 -4.01 -1.08 22.32
C GLY A 34 -4.50 -1.93 23.48
N VAL A 35 -3.56 -2.52 24.21
CA VAL A 35 -3.83 -3.34 25.38
C VAL A 35 -4.58 -2.55 26.46
N GLU A 36 -4.17 -1.31 26.74
CA GLU A 36 -4.83 -0.44 27.73
C GLU A 36 -6.30 -0.14 27.36
N PHE A 37 -6.57 0.10 26.07
CA PHE A 37 -7.90 0.41 25.57
C PHE A 37 -8.72 -0.82 25.13
N GLY A 38 -8.17 -2.04 25.25
CA GLY A 38 -8.81 -3.27 24.79
C GLY A 38 -9.03 -3.34 23.27
N ILE A 39 -8.15 -2.70 22.50
CA ILE A 39 -8.16 -2.71 21.03
C ILE A 39 -7.24 -3.83 20.55
N ASP A 40 -7.72 -4.59 19.57
CA ASP A 40 -6.99 -5.69 18.95
C ASP A 40 -5.71 -5.21 18.21
N ASP A 41 -4.58 -5.84 18.50
CA ASP A 41 -3.26 -5.51 17.92
C ASP A 41 -3.27 -5.55 16.40
N PHE A 42 -4.06 -6.46 15.80
CA PHE A 42 -4.16 -6.52 14.36
C PHE A 42 -4.81 -5.25 13.80
N ILE A 43 -5.83 -4.66 14.45
CA ILE A 43 -6.40 -3.37 14.00
C ILE A 43 -5.34 -2.28 14.06
N LEU A 44 -4.56 -2.24 15.14
CA LEU A 44 -3.52 -1.24 15.31
C LEU A 44 -2.42 -1.35 14.26
N ILE A 45 -1.87 -2.55 14.06
CA ILE A 45 -0.77 -2.81 13.14
C ILE A 45 -1.23 -2.70 11.68
N GLN A 46 -2.42 -3.21 11.35
CA GLN A 46 -2.95 -3.21 9.98
C GLN A 46 -3.44 -1.83 9.53
N TRP A 47 -4.03 -1.04 10.44
CA TRP A 47 -4.73 0.18 10.06
C TRP A 47 -4.14 1.44 10.65
N ILE A 48 -3.88 1.47 11.96
CA ILE A 48 -3.44 2.69 12.64
C ILE A 48 -1.99 3.02 12.32
N ALA A 49 -1.10 2.03 12.36
CA ALA A 49 0.30 2.21 12.02
C ALA A 49 0.48 2.73 10.58
N PRO A 50 -0.09 2.09 9.53
CA PRO A 50 -0.02 2.60 8.16
C PRO A 50 -0.69 3.96 7.99
N LEU A 51 -1.84 4.20 8.64
CA LEU A 51 -2.49 5.50 8.56
C LEU A 51 -1.55 6.60 9.09
N ALA A 52 -0.86 6.37 10.20
CA ALA A 52 0.09 7.32 10.76
C ALA A 52 1.35 7.49 9.89
N SER A 53 1.94 6.39 9.39
CA SER A 53 3.18 6.44 8.60
C SER A 53 2.97 7.03 7.21
N GLU A 54 1.83 6.76 6.57
CA GLU A 54 1.53 7.18 5.19
C GLU A 54 0.80 8.54 5.13
N SER A 55 0.25 9.04 6.24
CA SER A 55 -0.46 10.33 6.28
C SER A 55 0.32 11.50 5.69
N PRO A 56 1.62 11.72 5.99
CA PRO A 56 2.38 12.82 5.40
C PRO A 56 2.42 12.76 3.87
N GLU A 57 2.54 11.57 3.29
CA GLU A 57 2.58 11.37 1.84
C GLU A 57 1.20 11.61 1.21
N ILE A 58 0.14 11.06 1.82
CA ILE A 58 -1.25 11.29 1.37
C ILE A 58 -1.58 12.78 1.37
N ILE A 59 -1.18 13.51 2.41
CA ILE A 59 -1.38 14.97 2.50
C ILE A 59 -0.69 15.67 1.33
N VAL A 60 0.56 15.33 1.02
CA VAL A 60 1.30 15.92 -0.11
C VAL A 60 0.60 15.62 -1.45
N ALA A 61 0.12 14.39 -1.66
CA ALA A 61 -0.61 14.02 -2.87
C ALA A 61 -1.93 14.79 -3.01
N VAL A 62 -2.69 14.97 -1.92
CA VAL A 62 -3.91 15.77 -1.88
C VAL A 62 -3.60 17.24 -2.17
N LEU A 63 -2.53 17.80 -1.60
CA LEU A 63 -2.11 19.18 -1.87
C LEU A 63 -1.76 19.39 -3.35
N PHE A 64 -1.15 18.40 -4.02
CA PHE A 64 -0.93 18.48 -5.46
C PHE A 64 -2.25 18.51 -6.24
N ALA A 65 -3.21 17.65 -5.90
CA ALA A 65 -4.52 17.64 -6.53
C ALA A 65 -5.27 18.98 -6.33
N LEU A 66 -5.26 19.53 -5.11
CA LEU A 66 -5.88 20.82 -4.78
C LEU A 66 -5.21 22.00 -5.49
N ARG A 67 -3.95 21.88 -5.88
CA ARG A 67 -3.20 22.88 -6.66
C ARG A 67 -3.32 22.66 -8.17
N SER A 68 -4.36 21.98 -8.63
CA SER A 68 -4.60 21.66 -10.04
C SER A 68 -3.47 20.84 -10.69
N ASN A 69 -2.77 20.03 -9.89
CA ASN A 69 -1.75 19.09 -10.37
C ASN A 69 -2.06 17.65 -9.92
N PRO A 70 -3.23 17.08 -10.30
CA PRO A 70 -3.60 15.72 -9.90
C PRO A 70 -2.65 14.66 -10.46
N GLN A 71 -1.97 14.93 -11.57
CA GLN A 71 -0.99 14.00 -12.16
C GLN A 71 0.22 13.80 -11.23
N ALA A 72 0.74 14.86 -10.60
CA ALA A 72 1.82 14.73 -9.64
C ALA A 72 1.38 13.91 -8.42
N GLY A 73 0.20 14.22 -7.87
CA GLY A 73 -0.36 13.47 -6.73
C GLY A 73 -0.55 11.99 -7.03
N LEU A 74 -1.13 11.65 -8.19
CA LEU A 74 -1.30 10.27 -8.63
C LEU A 74 0.04 9.56 -8.88
N THR A 75 1.00 10.23 -9.51
CA THR A 75 2.33 9.65 -9.76
C THR A 75 3.03 9.32 -8.45
N THR A 76 2.95 10.21 -7.45
CA THR A 76 3.49 9.97 -6.11
C THR A 76 2.85 8.74 -5.47
N LEU A 77 1.52 8.70 -5.39
CA LEU A 77 0.80 7.58 -4.76
C LEU A 77 1.05 6.23 -5.48
N ILE A 78 0.99 6.22 -6.82
CA ILE A 78 1.25 4.99 -7.59
C ILE A 78 2.69 4.51 -7.38
N SER A 79 3.67 5.43 -7.32
CA SER A 79 5.06 5.08 -7.08
C SER A 79 5.29 4.50 -5.68
N ALA A 80 4.60 5.03 -4.66
CA ALA A 80 4.66 4.50 -3.30
C ALA A 80 4.09 3.09 -3.23
N GLU A 81 2.92 2.87 -3.82
CA GLU A 81 2.28 1.54 -3.87
C GLU A 81 3.16 0.52 -4.60
N VAL A 82 3.80 0.88 -5.72
CA VAL A 82 4.75 -0.01 -6.40
C VAL A 82 5.91 -0.37 -5.48
N ASN A 83 6.46 0.59 -4.73
CA ASN A 83 7.54 0.33 -3.78
C ASN A 83 7.09 -0.57 -2.61
N GLN A 84 5.89 -0.36 -2.07
CA GLN A 84 5.34 -1.15 -0.98
C GLN A 84 5.00 -2.59 -1.42
N LEU A 85 4.40 -2.75 -2.60
CA LEU A 85 4.02 -4.08 -3.12
C LEU A 85 5.22 -4.87 -3.69
N THR A 86 6.40 -4.28 -3.79
CA THR A 86 7.59 -4.96 -4.31
C THR A 86 8.74 -4.94 -3.32
N LEU A 87 9.35 -3.78 -3.10
CA LEU A 87 10.56 -3.62 -2.30
C LEU A 87 10.29 -3.93 -0.83
N LEU A 88 9.17 -3.48 -0.26
CA LEU A 88 8.84 -3.74 1.14
C LEU A 88 8.55 -5.23 1.37
N ILE A 89 7.70 -5.86 0.56
CA ILE A 89 7.42 -7.30 0.69
C ILE A 89 8.70 -8.13 0.52
N GLY A 90 9.54 -7.78 -0.46
CA GLY A 90 10.83 -8.44 -0.66
C GLY A 90 11.80 -8.24 0.51
N SER A 91 11.87 -7.03 1.06
CA SER A 91 12.75 -6.72 2.19
C SER A 91 12.32 -7.43 3.47
N MET A 92 11.02 -7.60 3.71
CA MET A 92 10.50 -8.39 4.84
C MET A 92 11.03 -9.82 4.83
N ALA A 93 10.94 -10.51 3.68
CA ALA A 93 11.44 -11.87 3.54
C ALA A 93 12.97 -11.97 3.76
N VAL A 94 13.72 -11.01 3.22
CA VAL A 94 15.18 -10.94 3.38
C VAL A 94 15.57 -10.65 4.83
N LEU A 95 14.95 -9.66 5.46
CA LEU A 95 15.22 -9.27 6.85
C LEU A 95 14.85 -10.38 7.83
N PHE A 96 13.74 -11.09 7.59
CA PHE A 96 13.35 -12.26 8.39
C PHE A 96 14.45 -13.34 8.39
N SER A 97 14.90 -13.75 7.20
CA SER A 97 16.01 -14.72 7.07
C SER A 97 17.31 -14.20 7.70
N ALA A 98 17.65 -12.93 7.45
CA ALA A 98 18.86 -12.32 7.98
C ALA A 98 18.84 -12.27 9.52
N SER A 99 17.70 -11.93 10.13
CA SER A 99 17.53 -11.89 11.58
C SER A 99 17.66 -13.27 12.24
N ALA A 100 17.27 -14.33 11.52
CA ALA A 100 17.40 -15.71 11.98
C ALA A 100 18.80 -16.30 11.73
N GLY A 101 19.66 -15.64 10.94
CA GLY A 101 20.98 -16.13 10.56
C GLY A 101 20.97 -17.31 9.58
N GLN A 102 19.83 -17.61 8.95
CA GLN A 102 19.65 -18.72 8.00
C GLN A 102 18.57 -18.39 6.97
N LEU A 103 18.65 -19.02 5.79
CA LEU A 103 17.66 -18.83 4.73
C LEU A 103 16.34 -19.53 5.12
N LEU A 104 15.30 -18.75 5.38
CA LEU A 104 13.97 -19.22 5.76
C LEU A 104 12.91 -18.67 4.82
N ASN A 105 11.83 -19.43 4.68
CA ASN A 105 10.61 -18.91 4.05
C ASN A 105 9.90 -18.01 5.06
N PHE A 106 9.43 -16.85 4.60
CA PHE A 106 8.59 -15.98 5.41
C PHE A 106 7.27 -16.70 5.72
N PRO A 107 6.94 -16.98 7.00
CA PRO A 107 5.75 -17.73 7.34
C PRO A 107 4.51 -16.86 7.10
N LEU A 108 3.50 -17.43 6.46
CA LEU A 108 2.18 -16.84 6.35
C LEU A 108 1.19 -17.78 7.04
N ASP A 109 0.47 -17.27 8.02
CA ASP A 109 -0.68 -17.97 8.56
C ASP A 109 -1.88 -17.89 7.59
N ASP A 110 -2.98 -18.58 7.93
CA ASP A 110 -4.17 -18.62 7.09
C ASP A 110 -4.79 -17.21 6.89
N ARG A 111 -4.74 -16.37 7.92
CA ARG A 111 -5.29 -15.01 7.87
C ARG A 111 -4.43 -14.12 6.99
N GLN A 112 -3.13 -14.08 7.21
CA GLN A 112 -2.15 -13.34 6.43
C GLN A 112 -2.21 -13.76 4.96
N SER A 113 -2.34 -15.04 4.66
CA SER A 113 -2.52 -15.53 3.28
C SER A 113 -3.77 -14.94 2.62
N ILE A 114 -4.88 -14.80 3.36
CA ILE A 114 -6.10 -14.16 2.88
C ILE A 114 -5.89 -12.65 2.71
N GLU A 115 -5.17 -11.98 3.62
CA GLU A 115 -4.83 -10.56 3.49
C GLU A 115 -4.00 -10.30 2.23
N PHE A 116 -2.96 -11.11 1.99
CA PHE A 116 -2.14 -11.03 0.78
C PHE A 116 -2.99 -11.25 -0.48
N MET A 117 -3.92 -12.21 -0.46
CA MET A 117 -4.83 -12.45 -1.57
C MET A 117 -5.77 -11.24 -1.79
N LEU A 118 -6.32 -10.65 -0.73
CA LEU A 118 -7.17 -9.47 -0.81
C LEU A 118 -6.41 -8.27 -1.38
N THR A 119 -5.22 -7.98 -0.85
CA THR A 119 -4.35 -6.91 -1.35
C THR A 119 -4.03 -7.13 -2.82
N THR A 120 -3.68 -8.35 -3.23
CA THR A 120 -3.44 -8.69 -4.64
C THR A 120 -4.66 -8.43 -5.52
N ALA A 121 -5.86 -8.79 -5.05
CA ALA A 121 -7.10 -8.58 -5.79
C ALA A 121 -7.42 -7.08 -5.97
N VAL A 122 -7.25 -6.29 -4.90
CA VAL A 122 -7.43 -4.83 -4.92
C VAL A 122 -6.43 -4.19 -5.88
N SER A 123 -5.14 -4.56 -5.80
CA SER A 123 -4.09 -4.04 -6.67
C SER A 123 -4.36 -4.38 -8.14
N ALA A 124 -4.74 -5.63 -8.44
CA ALA A 124 -5.06 -6.06 -9.81
C ALA A 124 -6.24 -5.25 -10.38
N PHE A 125 -7.29 -5.05 -9.59
CA PHE A 125 -8.43 -4.25 -9.97
C PHE A 125 -8.07 -2.76 -10.18
N ALA A 126 -7.29 -2.17 -9.26
CA ALA A 126 -6.83 -0.79 -9.36
C ALA A 126 -5.95 -0.55 -10.60
N ILE A 127 -5.03 -1.47 -10.91
CA ILE A 127 -4.19 -1.41 -12.11
C ILE A 127 -5.07 -1.35 -13.37
N LEU A 128 -6.11 -2.19 -13.46
CA LEU A 128 -7.02 -2.19 -14.61
C LEU A 128 -7.87 -0.91 -14.73
N LEU A 129 -8.22 -0.29 -13.61
CA LEU A 129 -8.90 1.01 -13.61
C LEU A 129 -7.98 2.12 -14.16
N ILE A 130 -6.72 2.12 -13.76
CA ILE A 130 -5.74 3.17 -14.10
C ILE A 130 -5.11 2.95 -15.49
N ALA A 131 -5.06 1.71 -15.98
CA ALA A 131 -4.40 1.30 -17.23
C ALA A 131 -4.69 2.20 -18.46
N PRO A 132 -5.93 2.62 -18.77
CA PRO A 132 -6.21 3.47 -19.93
C PRO A 132 -5.77 4.92 -19.77
N ARG A 133 -5.21 5.32 -18.61
CA ARG A 133 -4.86 6.71 -18.25
C ARG A 133 -6.04 7.68 -18.25
N LEU A 134 -7.27 7.16 -18.22
CA LEU A 134 -8.52 7.92 -18.12
C LEU A 134 -9.10 7.74 -16.72
N ILE A 135 -8.70 8.62 -15.79
CA ILE A 135 -9.13 8.55 -14.40
C ILE A 135 -10.34 9.45 -14.19
N HIS A 136 -11.48 8.83 -13.90
CA HIS A 136 -12.72 9.53 -13.56
C HIS A 136 -12.96 9.46 -12.04
N PRO A 137 -13.48 10.52 -11.38
CA PRO A 137 -13.68 10.52 -9.92
C PRO A 137 -14.48 9.34 -9.36
N TRP A 138 -15.42 8.78 -10.13
CA TRP A 138 -16.21 7.63 -9.68
C TRP A 138 -15.36 6.37 -9.48
N MET A 139 -14.24 6.22 -10.18
CA MET A 139 -13.33 5.08 -10.01
C MET A 139 -12.67 5.12 -8.63
N GLY A 140 -12.22 6.31 -8.21
CA GLY A 140 -11.70 6.53 -6.85
C GLY A 140 -12.79 6.34 -5.79
N ALA A 141 -14.00 6.83 -6.03
CA ALA A 141 -15.13 6.61 -5.13
C ALA A 141 -15.48 5.12 -5.00
N LEU A 142 -15.46 4.37 -6.10
CA LEU A 142 -15.70 2.92 -6.10
C LEU A 142 -14.65 2.18 -5.26
N LEU A 143 -13.36 2.47 -5.48
CA LEU A 143 -12.28 1.88 -4.68
C LEU A 143 -12.42 2.22 -3.20
N LEU A 144 -12.71 3.48 -2.88
CA LEU A 144 -12.89 3.95 -1.52
C LEU A 144 -14.10 3.29 -0.83
N VAL A 145 -15.23 3.14 -1.52
CA VAL A 145 -16.42 2.49 -0.97
C VAL A 145 -16.17 1.01 -0.73
N LEU A 146 -15.54 0.31 -1.67
CA LEU A 146 -15.22 -1.11 -1.49
C LEU A 146 -14.21 -1.31 -0.35
N PHE A 147 -13.20 -0.44 -0.26
CA PHE A 147 -12.22 -0.40 0.83
C PHE A 147 -12.90 -0.18 2.20
N ALA A 148 -13.73 0.87 2.29
CA ALA A 148 -14.47 1.20 3.49
C ALA A 148 -15.45 0.08 3.89
N ALA A 149 -16.04 -0.62 2.93
CA ALA A 149 -16.94 -1.72 3.21
C ALA A 149 -16.22 -2.86 3.94
N HIS A 150 -15.08 -3.34 3.43
CA HIS A 150 -14.40 -4.48 4.04
C HIS A 150 -13.67 -4.16 5.35
N LEU A 151 -13.44 -2.88 5.66
CA LEU A 151 -12.96 -2.42 6.98
C LEU A 151 -13.86 -2.88 8.14
N PHE A 152 -15.17 -2.95 7.92
CA PHE A 152 -16.14 -3.39 8.93
C PHE A 152 -16.28 -4.92 9.03
N PHE A 153 -15.61 -5.68 8.16
CA PHE A 153 -15.67 -7.14 8.13
C PHE A 153 -14.27 -7.72 8.40
N PRO A 154 -13.84 -7.77 9.67
CA PRO A 154 -12.51 -8.26 10.03
C PRO A 154 -12.36 -9.77 9.85
N ASP A 155 -13.47 -10.50 9.73
CA ASP A 155 -13.52 -11.95 9.59
C ASP A 155 -12.84 -12.47 8.31
N ALA A 156 -12.13 -13.60 8.44
CA ALA A 156 -11.34 -14.18 7.37
C ALA A 156 -12.20 -14.65 6.17
N GLU A 157 -13.41 -15.18 6.42
CA GLU A 157 -14.32 -15.61 5.36
C GLU A 157 -14.84 -14.40 4.59
N ALA A 158 -15.24 -13.34 5.29
CA ALA A 158 -15.68 -12.10 4.67
C ALA A 158 -14.58 -11.48 3.79
N ARG A 159 -13.34 -11.39 4.29
CA ARG A 159 -12.19 -10.89 3.52
C ARG A 159 -11.91 -11.72 2.28
N ARG A 160 -12.05 -13.04 2.36
CA ARG A 160 -11.95 -13.95 1.20
C ARG A 160 -13.03 -13.66 0.17
N ILE A 161 -14.27 -13.41 0.58
CA ILE A 161 -15.36 -13.02 -0.32
C ILE A 161 -15.02 -11.70 -1.03
N PHE A 162 -14.54 -10.69 -0.29
CA PHE A 162 -14.11 -9.42 -0.91
C PHE A 162 -13.01 -9.63 -1.95
N ALA A 163 -12.01 -10.47 -1.66
CA ALA A 163 -10.94 -10.78 -2.61
C ALA A 163 -11.51 -11.37 -3.92
N PHE A 164 -12.46 -12.31 -3.84
CA PHE A 164 -13.13 -12.86 -5.01
C PHE A 164 -13.99 -11.82 -5.74
N VAL A 165 -14.64 -10.90 -5.02
CA VAL A 165 -15.37 -9.79 -5.65
C VAL A 165 -14.43 -8.91 -6.46
N TYR A 166 -13.29 -8.50 -5.90
CA TYR A 166 -12.30 -7.69 -6.62
C TYR A 166 -11.73 -8.42 -7.85
N PHE A 167 -11.40 -9.71 -7.72
CA PHE A 167 -10.97 -10.52 -8.88
C PHE A 167 -12.07 -10.68 -9.93
N GLY A 168 -13.32 -10.86 -9.52
CA GLY A 168 -14.47 -10.93 -10.42
C GLY A 168 -14.65 -9.63 -11.20
N LEU A 169 -14.59 -8.49 -10.51
CA LEU A 169 -14.65 -7.16 -11.14
C LEU A 169 -13.48 -6.95 -12.13
N ALA A 170 -12.27 -7.32 -11.73
CA ALA A 170 -11.09 -7.30 -12.60
C ALA A 170 -11.30 -8.16 -13.85
N ALA A 171 -11.79 -9.40 -13.69
CA ALA A 171 -12.05 -10.32 -14.79
C ALA A 171 -13.12 -9.78 -15.75
N VAL A 172 -14.23 -9.22 -15.23
CA VAL A 172 -15.28 -8.59 -16.04
C VAL A 172 -14.70 -7.44 -16.86
N MET A 173 -13.87 -6.57 -16.26
CA MET A 173 -13.21 -5.48 -16.98
C MET A 173 -12.33 -5.99 -18.13
N VAL A 174 -11.54 -7.04 -17.89
CA VAL A 174 -10.69 -7.65 -18.93
C VAL A 174 -11.53 -8.26 -20.06
N VAL A 175 -12.66 -8.90 -19.75
CA VAL A 175 -13.52 -9.55 -20.74
C VAL A 175 -14.26 -8.52 -21.60
N VAL A 176 -14.80 -7.47 -20.98
CA VAL A 176 -15.56 -6.41 -21.67
C VAL A 176 -14.65 -5.54 -22.53
N ASP A 177 -13.43 -5.25 -22.06
CA ASP A 177 -12.50 -4.34 -22.69
C ASP A 177 -11.12 -5.01 -22.84
N ARG A 178 -11.03 -6.00 -23.73
CA ARG A 178 -9.77 -6.74 -23.98
C ARG A 178 -8.65 -5.83 -24.50
N GLN A 179 -8.99 -4.71 -25.14
CA GLN A 179 -8.02 -3.74 -25.63
C GLN A 179 -7.32 -3.00 -24.48
N ARG A 180 -7.99 -2.79 -23.34
CA ARG A 180 -7.40 -2.25 -22.11
C ARG A 180 -6.12 -2.97 -21.66
N VAL A 181 -6.13 -4.30 -21.72
CA VAL A 181 -4.96 -5.11 -21.32
C VAL A 181 -3.86 -5.02 -22.37
N LEU A 182 -4.23 -5.03 -23.66
CA LEU A 182 -3.25 -4.88 -24.74
C LEU A 182 -2.51 -3.53 -24.67
N HIS A 183 -3.22 -2.46 -24.27
CA HIS A 183 -2.62 -1.15 -24.06
C HIS A 183 -1.57 -1.13 -22.95
N LEU A 184 -1.67 -1.95 -21.90
CA LEU A 184 -0.63 -2.05 -20.85
C LEU A 184 0.71 -2.52 -21.42
N PHE A 185 0.69 -3.49 -22.33
CA PHE A 185 1.90 -4.07 -22.92
C PHE A 185 2.51 -3.22 -24.04
N THR A 186 1.69 -2.41 -24.72
CA THR A 186 2.19 -1.48 -25.73
C THR A 186 2.70 -0.18 -25.11
N ALA A 187 2.07 0.29 -24.03
CA ALA A 187 2.40 1.56 -23.40
C ALA A 187 3.76 1.61 -22.68
N GLY A 188 4.39 0.45 -22.41
CA GLY A 188 5.75 0.37 -21.85
C GLY A 188 6.86 0.31 -22.91
N ARG A 189 6.52 0.43 -24.20
CA ARG A 189 7.48 0.43 -25.33
C ARG A 189 7.81 1.83 -25.87
N ASP A 190 7.08 2.86 -25.44
CA ASP A 190 7.27 4.27 -25.80
C ASP A 190 7.84 5.06 -24.63
#